data_AF-A0A9E5BS42-F1
#
_entry.id   AF-A0A9E5BS42-F1
#
_cell.length_a   1.000
_cell.length_b   1.000
_cell.length_c   1.000
_cell.angle_alpha   90.00
_cell.angle_beta   90.00
_cell.angle_gamma   90.00
#
_symmetry.space_group_name_H-M   'P 1'
#
loop_
_entity.id
_entity.type
_entity.pdbx_description
1 polymer ?
#
loop_
_entity_poly.entity_id
_entity_poly.type
_entity_poly.pdbx_seq_one_letter_code
_entity_poly.pdbx_strand_id
1 'polypeptide(L)'
;MQLPPPSKRRRWRSRFKEHPPQEVFQRRFLFLKILIVLLFGILTLQLGWMQIVNHDDYDARAESNRLRTIPILPERGLIYALDGEPLVENLPIFSAAVTPADVPEADLLVVAA
;
A
#
# COMPACT_ATOMS: atom_id res chain seq x y z
N MET A 1 27.04 -4.34 -84.14
CA MET A 1 26.13 -4.20 -82.99
C MET A 1 26.89 -3.44 -81.90
N GLN A 2 26.74 -2.12 -81.81
CA GLN A 2 27.44 -1.28 -80.83
C GLN A 2 26.60 -1.22 -79.56
N LEU A 3 27.22 -1.51 -78.41
CA LEU A 3 26.56 -1.51 -77.11
C LEU A 3 26.31 -0.06 -76.65
N PRO A 4 25.15 0.25 -76.05
CA PRO A 4 24.88 1.58 -75.52
C PRO A 4 25.79 1.90 -74.30
N PRO A 5 26.14 3.18 -74.08
CA PRO A 5 27.01 3.57 -72.98
C PRO A 5 26.33 3.35 -71.62
N PRO A 6 27.09 2.93 -70.58
CA PRO A 6 26.51 2.64 -69.28
C PRO A 6 26.02 3.93 -68.60
N SER A 7 24.73 3.93 -68.19
CA SER A 7 24.12 5.03 -67.46
C SER A 7 24.69 5.13 -66.04
N LYS A 8 25.11 6.35 -65.66
CA LYS A 8 25.69 6.64 -64.34
C LYS A 8 24.67 6.40 -63.23
N ARG A 9 24.73 5.24 -62.60
CA ARG A 9 23.98 4.94 -61.38
C ARG A 9 24.47 5.87 -60.26
N ARG A 10 23.59 6.77 -59.79
CA ARG A 10 23.79 7.55 -58.56
C ARG A 10 23.87 6.57 -57.38
N ARG A 11 25.09 6.37 -56.88
CA ARG A 11 25.38 5.53 -55.72
C ARG A 11 25.05 6.32 -54.45
N TRP A 12 23.96 5.96 -53.78
CA TRP A 12 23.63 6.49 -52.45
C TRP A 12 24.69 6.03 -51.45
N ARG A 13 25.51 6.96 -50.95
CA ARG A 13 26.47 6.70 -49.85
C ARG A 13 25.66 6.65 -48.55
N SER A 14 25.47 5.46 -48.02
CA SER A 14 25.11 5.27 -46.61
C SER A 14 26.21 5.86 -45.75
N ARG A 15 25.91 6.93 -45.01
CA ARG A 15 26.81 7.43 -43.97
C ARG A 15 26.96 6.31 -42.94
N PHE A 16 28.18 5.77 -42.80
CA PHE A 16 28.52 4.89 -41.70
C PHE A 16 28.21 5.62 -40.40
N LYS A 17 27.38 5.01 -39.56
CA LYS A 17 27.07 5.57 -38.26
C LYS A 17 28.30 5.38 -37.39
N GLU A 18 29.03 6.45 -37.14
CA GLU A 18 30.23 6.41 -36.30
C GLU A 18 29.84 5.94 -34.90
N HIS A 19 30.39 4.81 -34.48
CA HIS A 19 30.26 4.36 -33.10
C HIS A 19 31.16 5.26 -32.23
N PRO A 20 30.63 5.91 -31.18
CA PRO A 20 31.47 6.67 -30.27
C PRO A 20 32.54 5.75 -29.65
N PRO A 21 33.73 6.27 -29.29
CA PRO A 21 34.80 5.46 -28.71
C PRO A 21 34.29 4.65 -27.52
N GLN A 22 34.57 3.34 -27.50
CA GLN A 22 34.00 2.41 -26.52
C GLN A 22 34.28 2.82 -25.07
N GLU A 23 35.39 3.53 -24.81
CA GLU A 23 35.75 4.04 -23.47
C GLU A 23 34.71 5.00 -22.88
N VAL A 24 34.11 5.86 -23.72
CA VAL A 24 33.09 6.82 -23.26
C VAL A 24 31.82 6.09 -22.84
N PHE A 25 31.48 4.99 -23.52
CA PHE A 25 30.33 4.16 -23.19
C PHE A 25 30.54 3.41 -21.87
N GLN A 26 31.70 2.78 -21.68
CA GLN A 26 32.04 2.03 -20.46
C GLN A 26 32.08 2.95 -19.23
N ARG A 27 32.65 4.15 -19.37
CA ARG A 27 32.76 5.12 -18.26
C ARG A 27 31.39 5.65 -17.81
N ARG A 28 30.48 5.93 -18.76
CA ARG A 28 29.10 6.32 -18.48
C ARG A 28 28.31 5.18 -17.81
N PHE A 29 28.50 3.95 -18.28
CA PHE A 29 27.86 2.78 -17.69
C PHE A 29 28.33 2.50 -16.26
N LEU A 30 29.63 2.65 -15.99
CA LEU A 30 30.19 2.54 -14.64
C LEU A 30 29.64 3.62 -13.71
N PHE A 31 29.55 4.87 -14.19
CA PHE A 31 28.96 5.97 -13.44
C PHE A 31 27.50 5.69 -13.06
N LEU A 32 26.69 5.23 -14.02
CA LEU A 32 25.28 4.86 -13.78
C LEU A 32 25.17 3.73 -12.75
N LYS A 33 26.02 2.70 -12.82
CA LYS A 33 26.05 1.63 -11.82
C LYS A 33 26.34 2.16 -10.42
N ILE A 34 27.36 3.00 -10.27
CA ILE A 34 27.73 3.59 -8.98
C ILE A 34 26.56 4.44 -8.44
N LEU A 35 25.95 5.24 -9.30
CA LEU A 35 24.80 6.07 -8.93
C LEU A 35 23.64 5.22 -8.41
N ILE A 36 23.30 4.13 -9.12
CA ILE A 36 22.22 3.22 -8.71
C ILE A 36 22.55 2.58 -7.35
N VAL A 37 23.77 2.06 -7.18
CA VAL A 37 24.20 1.44 -5.91
C VAL A 37 24.14 2.45 -4.77
N LEU A 38 24.56 3.70 -5.01
CA LEU A 38 24.50 4.76 -4.00
C LEU A 38 23.06 5.08 -3.60
N LEU A 39 22.15 5.21 -4.56
CA LEU A 39 20.73 5.45 -4.30
C LEU A 39 20.10 4.32 -3.47
N PHE A 40 20.34 3.07 -3.85
CA PHE A 40 19.87 1.92 -3.07
C PHE A 40 20.52 1.86 -1.68
N GLY A 41 21.78 2.25 -1.54
CA GLY A 41 22.47 2.35 -0.27
C GLY A 41 21.80 3.36 0.67
N ILE A 42 21.46 4.55 0.15
CA ILE A 42 20.74 5.58 0.90
C ILE A 42 19.37 5.06 1.35
N LEU A 43 18.60 4.44 0.45
CA LEU A 43 17.29 3.88 0.79
C LEU A 43 17.38 2.80 1.86
N THR A 44 18.38 1.91 1.77
CA THR A 44 18.62 0.87 2.78
C THR A 44 18.95 1.46 4.14
N LEU A 45 19.78 2.51 4.16
CA LEU A 45 20.16 3.19 5.39
C LEU A 45 18.98 3.94 6.01
N GLN A 46 18.12 4.55 5.19
CA GLN A 46 16.89 5.20 5.64
C GLN A 46 15.84 4.18 6.15
N LEU A 47 15.75 3.02 5.51
CA LEU A 47 14.93 1.91 6.00
C LEU A 47 15.44 1.42 7.36
N GLY A 48 16.76 1.23 7.49
CA GLY A 48 17.40 0.87 8.76
C GLY A 48 17.17 1.91 9.85
N TRP A 49 17.22 3.21 9.51
CA TRP A 49 16.89 4.29 10.45
C TRP A 49 15.46 4.16 10.98
N MET A 50 14.49 3.95 10.09
CA MET A 50 13.09 3.77 10.48
C MET A 50 12.89 2.50 11.34
N GLN A 51 13.61 1.42 11.04
CA GLN A 51 13.48 0.16 11.77
C GLN A 51 14.26 0.09 13.08
N ILE A 52 15.33 0.88 13.26
CA ILE A 52 16.17 0.83 14.48
C ILE A 52 15.82 1.98 15.42
N VAL A 53 15.65 3.20 14.90
CA VAL A 53 15.43 4.40 15.74
C VAL A 53 13.96 4.58 16.08
N ASN A 54 13.06 4.30 15.13
CA ASN A 54 11.62 4.50 15.33
C ASN A 54 10.88 3.20 15.68
N HIS A 55 11.59 2.10 15.93
CA HIS A 55 10.98 0.80 16.27
C HIS A 55 10.01 0.93 17.45
N ASP A 56 10.49 1.50 18.55
CA ASP A 56 9.73 1.64 19.79
C ASP A 56 8.48 2.50 19.59
N ASP A 57 8.58 3.51 18.73
CA ASP A 57 7.50 4.47 18.44
C ASP A 57 6.41 3.84 17.55
N TYR A 58 6.79 2.96 16.61
CA TYR A 58 5.84 2.20 15.80
C TYR A 58 5.21 1.04 16.57
N ASP A 59 5.97 0.38 17.44
CA ASP A 59 5.46 -0.68 18.31
C ASP A 59 4.48 -0.13 19.35
N ALA A 60 4.77 1.01 19.96
CA ALA A 60 3.84 1.68 20.87
C ALA A 60 2.52 2.09 20.18
N ARG A 61 2.59 2.56 18.93
CA ARG A 61 1.40 2.88 18.13
C ARG A 61 0.61 1.64 17.73
N ALA A 62 1.29 0.52 17.43
CA ALA A 62 0.63 -0.75 17.15
C ALA A 62 -0.09 -1.30 18.39
N GLU A 63 0.54 -1.22 19.57
CA GLU A 63 -0.08 -1.66 20.83
C GLU A 63 -1.25 -0.75 21.23
N SER A 64 -1.15 0.56 20.99
CA SER A 64 -2.28 1.50 21.17
C SER A 64 -3.48 1.15 20.28
N ASN A 65 -3.25 0.69 19.05
CA ASN A 65 -4.33 0.19 18.18
C ASN A 65 -4.93 -1.14 18.65
N ARG A 66 -4.15 -1.97 19.36
CA ARG A 66 -4.61 -3.23 19.97
C ARG A 66 -5.51 -2.99 21.18
N LEU A 67 -5.19 -1.98 21.97
CA LEU A 67 -5.97 -1.55 23.13
C LEU A 67 -7.03 -0.53 22.70
N ARG A 68 -8.02 -0.97 21.93
CA ARG A 68 -9.24 -0.16 21.75
C ARG A 68 -9.97 -0.08 23.09
N THR A 69 -9.83 1.05 23.78
CA THR A 69 -10.64 1.37 24.95
C THR A 69 -12.09 1.49 24.52
N ILE A 70 -12.88 0.45 24.76
CA ILE A 70 -14.33 0.51 24.61
C ILE A 70 -14.85 1.20 25.87
N PRO A 71 -15.40 2.43 25.79
CA PRO A 71 -16.01 3.05 26.95
C PRO A 71 -17.23 2.22 27.37
N ILE A 72 -17.25 1.75 28.61
CA ILE A 72 -18.46 1.22 29.23
C ILE A 72 -19.36 2.41 29.60
N LEU A 73 -20.57 2.46 29.04
CA LEU A 73 -21.54 3.46 29.47
C LEU A 73 -21.99 3.12 30.90
N PRO A 74 -22.02 4.09 31.82
CA PRO A 74 -22.59 3.86 33.13
C PRO A 74 -24.10 3.58 33.00
N GLU A 75 -24.62 2.66 33.81
CA GLU A 75 -26.06 2.40 33.88
C GLU A 75 -26.80 3.62 34.43
N ARG A 76 -27.99 3.91 33.88
CA ARG A 76 -28.83 5.03 34.35
C ARG A 76 -29.36 4.70 35.75
N GLY A 77 -29.23 5.66 36.68
CA GLY A 77 -29.78 5.52 38.03
C GLY A 77 -31.30 5.30 38.02
N LEU A 78 -31.79 4.51 38.98
CA LEU A 78 -33.23 4.29 39.18
C LEU A 78 -33.85 5.55 39.77
N ILE A 79 -34.98 5.98 39.20
CA ILE A 79 -35.78 7.09 39.73
C ILE A 79 -36.94 6.49 40.52
N TYR A 80 -37.04 6.81 41.80
CA TYR A 80 -38.10 6.35 42.70
C TYR A 80 -39.18 7.42 42.85
N ALA A 81 -40.45 7.01 42.94
CA ALA A 81 -41.50 7.86 43.47
C ALA A 81 -41.37 8.01 44.99
N LEU A 82 -42.16 8.93 45.56
CA LEU A 82 -42.17 9.22 47.00
C LEU A 82 -42.63 8.02 47.85
N ASP A 83 -43.33 7.07 47.25
CA ASP A 83 -43.76 5.79 47.85
C ASP A 83 -42.69 4.70 47.79
N GLY A 84 -41.56 4.97 47.14
CA GLY A 84 -40.45 4.03 46.97
C GLY A 84 -40.59 3.10 45.76
N GLU A 85 -41.62 3.23 44.92
CA GLU A 85 -41.71 2.45 43.68
C GLU A 85 -40.82 3.05 42.57
N PRO A 86 -40.08 2.22 41.81
CA PRO A 86 -39.27 2.70 40.69
C PRO A 86 -40.16 3.12 39.51
N LEU A 87 -40.03 4.38 39.05
CA LEU A 87 -40.73 4.89 37.86
C LEU A 87 -39.99 4.58 36.56
N VAL A 88 -38.66 4.43 36.64
CA VAL A 88 -37.79 4.23 35.48
C VAL A 88 -36.74 3.17 35.80
N GLU A 89 -36.80 2.05 35.09
CA GLU A 89 -35.84 0.95 35.18
C GLU A 89 -34.97 0.85 33.92
N ASN A 90 -33.85 0.15 34.02
CA ASN A 90 -33.00 -0.20 32.88
C ASN A 90 -33.28 -1.66 32.49
N LEU A 91 -33.97 -1.88 31.37
CA LEU A 91 -34.26 -3.21 30.85
C LEU A 91 -33.21 -3.59 29.78
N PRO A 92 -32.52 -4.73 29.88
CA PRO A 92 -31.59 -5.16 28.85
C PRO A 92 -32.33 -5.50 27.56
N ILE A 93 -31.94 -4.86 26.45
CA ILE A 93 -32.46 -5.17 25.12
C ILE A 93 -31.40 -5.99 24.38
N PHE A 94 -31.75 -7.22 24.02
CA PHE A 94 -30.89 -8.09 23.22
C PHE A 94 -31.20 -7.89 21.74
N SER A 95 -30.18 -7.52 20.96
CA SER A 95 -30.26 -7.48 19.49
C SER A 95 -29.26 -8.48 18.92
N ALA A 96 -29.73 -9.30 17.99
CA ALA A 96 -28.88 -10.22 17.23
C ALA A 96 -28.58 -9.56 15.88
N ALA A 97 -27.30 -9.37 15.59
CA ALA A 97 -26.83 -8.92 14.28
C ALA A 97 -26.01 -10.05 13.66
N VAL A 98 -26.29 -10.35 12.39
CA VAL A 98 -25.56 -11.36 11.64
C VAL A 98 -25.05 -10.73 10.35
N THR A 99 -23.80 -11.01 10.02
CA THR A 99 -23.19 -10.56 8.78
C THR A 99 -23.45 -11.64 7.74
N PRO A 100 -24.07 -11.33 6.58
CA PRO A 100 -24.41 -12.35 5.58
C PRO A 100 -23.21 -13.18 5.11
N ALA A 101 -21.99 -12.63 5.14
CA ALA A 101 -20.76 -13.34 4.77
C ALA A 101 -20.41 -14.52 5.70
N ASP A 102 -20.90 -14.53 6.93
CA ASP A 102 -20.62 -15.58 7.94
C ASP A 102 -21.72 -16.66 7.99
N VAL A 103 -22.74 -16.58 7.11
CA VAL A 103 -23.90 -17.48 7.09
C VAL A 103 -23.74 -18.52 5.97
N PRO A 104 -23.92 -19.82 6.26
CA PRO A 104 -23.97 -20.86 5.23
C PRO A 104 -25.04 -20.54 4.18
N GLU A 105 -24.76 -20.85 2.91
CA GLU A 105 -25.62 -20.44 1.79
C GLU A 105 -27.07 -20.95 1.91
N ALA A 106 -27.27 -22.07 2.62
CA ALA A 106 -28.58 -22.64 2.92
C ALA A 106 -29.48 -21.75 3.81
N ASP A 107 -28.89 -20.91 4.67
CA ASP A 107 -29.61 -20.15 5.68
C ASP A 107 -29.70 -18.64 5.35
N LEU A 108 -29.04 -18.19 4.27
CA LEU A 108 -29.02 -16.79 3.81
C LEU A 108 -30.41 -16.20 3.53
N LEU A 109 -31.33 -17.02 3.02
CA LEU A 109 -32.69 -16.58 2.68
C LEU A 109 -33.57 -16.32 3.90
N VAL A 110 -33.29 -16.96 5.03
CA VAL A 110 -34.05 -16.81 6.29
C VAL A 110 -33.60 -15.56 7.05
N VAL A 111 -32.35 -15.16 6.87
CA VAL A 111 -31.72 -14.01 7.53
C VAL A 111 -32.02 -12.69 6.82
N ALA A 112 -32.32 -12.71 5.53
CA ALA A 112 -32.56 -11.52 4.70
C ALA A 112 -34.02 -11.03 4.69
N ALA A 113 -34.92 -11.66 5.45
CA ALA A 113 -36.35 -11.34 5.56
C ALA A 113 -36.70 -10.72 6.92
#